data_AF-A0A947CRA2-F1
#
_entry.id   AF-A0A947CRA2-F1
#
_cell.length_a   1.000
_cell.length_b   1.000
_cell.length_c   1.000
_cell.angle_alpha   90.00
_cell.angle_beta   90.00
_cell.angle_gamma   90.00
#
_symmetry.space_group_name_H-M   'P 1'
#
loop_
_entity.id
_entity.type
_entity.pdbx_description
1 polymer ?
#
loop_
_entity_poly.entity_id
_entity_poly.type
_entity_poly.pdbx_seq_one_letter_code
_entity_poly.pdbx_strand_id
1 'polypeptide(L)'
;PNQTESVMEELARVLGPNYRIQDWRALNKSLFSALKLEKIAMFIVLAIIILVASFSIVGNLVMIVIEKAREIAVIKTLGATNRTVTDIFIGQGFVIGLTGMLTGVSLGLYHTLVTLEGFPLDPNVYYIDQLPINLEPLSVVYVGLASIVISSLATMYPAGLAASQRPVEGLARE
;
A
#
# COMPACT_ATOMS: atom_id res chain seq x y z
N PRO A 1 -21.64 15.88 7.22
CA PRO A 1 -20.85 16.37 6.05
C PRO A 1 -21.62 16.39 4.71
N ASN A 2 -22.60 15.48 4.51
CA ASN A 2 -23.33 15.30 3.25
C ASN A 2 -24.68 16.07 3.16
N GLN A 3 -24.99 16.90 4.16
CA GLN A 3 -26.21 17.72 4.23
C GLN A 3 -25.91 19.23 4.25
N THR A 4 -24.64 19.63 4.16
CA THR A 4 -24.24 21.03 4.29
C THR A 4 -24.76 21.86 3.12
N GLU A 5 -24.76 21.31 1.90
CA GLU A 5 -25.28 22.01 0.72
C GLU A 5 -26.80 22.19 0.77
N SER A 6 -27.55 21.15 1.16
CA SER A 6 -29.01 21.24 1.26
C SER A 6 -29.46 22.23 2.34
N VAL A 7 -28.77 22.25 3.49
CA VAL A 7 -29.05 23.17 4.59
C VAL A 7 -28.68 24.60 4.24
N MET A 8 -27.59 24.83 3.50
CA MET A 8 -27.22 26.16 3.00
C MET A 8 -28.23 26.70 1.99
N GLU A 9 -28.76 25.84 1.12
CA GLU A 9 -29.76 26.23 0.11
C GLU A 9 -31.11 26.57 0.76
N GLU A 10 -31.50 25.84 1.80
CA GLU A 10 -32.70 26.10 2.60
C GLU A 10 -32.57 27.40 3.41
N LEU A 11 -31.43 27.63 4.05
CA LEU A 11 -31.12 28.89 4.73
C LEU A 11 -31.09 30.08 3.77
N ALA A 12 -30.60 29.90 2.54
CA ALA A 12 -30.58 30.95 1.52
C ALA A 12 -31.98 31.36 1.07
N ARG A 13 -32.92 30.40 1.01
CA ARG A 13 -34.32 30.67 0.69
C ARG A 13 -35.05 31.40 1.82
N VAL A 14 -34.73 31.11 3.09
CA VAL A 14 -35.39 31.70 4.26
C VAL A 14 -34.86 33.10 4.60
N LEU A 15 -33.54 33.33 4.49
CA LEU A 15 -32.90 34.58 4.90
C LEU A 15 -32.89 35.67 3.80
N GLY A 16 -33.09 35.30 2.54
CA GLY A 16 -33.13 36.22 1.41
C GLY A 16 -31.74 36.69 0.94
N PRO A 17 -31.68 37.51 -0.14
CA PRO A 17 -30.44 37.84 -0.86
C PRO A 17 -29.49 38.79 -0.11
N ASN A 18 -29.91 39.37 1.02
CA ASN A 18 -29.11 40.32 1.80
C ASN A 18 -28.12 39.65 2.76
N TYR A 19 -28.19 38.32 2.91
CA TYR A 19 -27.30 37.56 3.81
C TYR A 19 -26.35 36.68 3.01
N ARG A 20 -25.05 36.77 3.34
CA ARG A 20 -24.00 35.93 2.74
C ARG A 20 -23.76 34.72 3.62
N ILE A 21 -24.37 33.59 3.24
CA ILE A 21 -24.18 32.32 3.94
C ILE A 21 -22.83 31.74 3.50
N GLN A 22 -21.93 31.51 4.44
CA GLN A 22 -20.61 30.92 4.20
C GLN A 22 -20.52 29.58 4.93
N ASP A 23 -20.11 28.53 4.21
CA ASP A 23 -19.81 27.23 4.81
C ASP A 23 -18.60 27.38 5.75
N TRP A 24 -18.62 26.71 6.90
CA TRP A 24 -17.48 26.63 7.82
C TRP A 24 -16.23 26.06 7.12
N ARG A 25 -16.40 25.23 6.09
CA ARG A 25 -15.31 24.79 5.20
C ARG A 25 -14.75 25.89 4.31
N ALA A 26 -15.59 26.82 3.86
CA ALA A 26 -15.17 27.96 3.05
C ALA A 26 -14.38 28.97 3.89
N LEU A 27 -14.75 29.14 5.16
CA LEU A 27 -14.02 29.96 6.14
C LEU A 27 -12.64 29.37 6.50
N ASN A 28 -12.52 28.03 6.51
CA ASN A 28 -11.29 27.32 6.90
C ASN A 28 -10.58 26.64 5.71
N LYS A 29 -10.70 27.20 4.51
CA LYS A 29 -10.20 26.60 3.26
C LYS A 29 -8.69 26.30 3.30
N SER A 30 -7.89 27.12 3.98
CA SER A 30 -6.44 26.91 4.17
C SER A 30 -6.14 25.67 5.02
N LEU A 31 -6.86 25.46 6.13
CA LEU A 31 -6.73 24.28 6.98
C LEU A 31 -7.10 22.99 6.23
N PHE A 32 -8.23 22.99 5.51
CA PHE A 32 -8.63 21.83 4.70
C PHE A 32 -7.65 21.52 3.58
N SER A 33 -7.08 22.56 2.95
CA SER A 33 -6.05 22.38 1.92
C SER A 33 -4.76 21.83 2.51
N ALA A 34 -4.36 22.30 3.70
CA ALA A 34 -3.21 21.78 4.43
C ALA A 34 -3.38 20.31 4.82
N LEU A 35 -4.53 19.92 5.38
CA LEU A 35 -4.85 18.52 5.70
C LEU A 35 -4.85 17.62 4.46
N LYS A 36 -5.32 18.13 3.31
CA LYS A 36 -5.27 17.38 2.06
C LYS A 36 -3.83 17.18 1.58
N LEU A 37 -3.01 18.23 1.67
CA LEU A 37 -1.60 18.18 1.30
C LEU A 37 -0.83 17.19 2.19
N GLU A 38 -1.12 17.18 3.49
CA GLU A 38 -0.55 16.24 4.46
C GLU A 38 -0.88 14.78 4.09
N LYS A 39 -2.16 14.48 3.80
CA LYS A 39 -2.56 13.14 3.36
C LYS A 39 -1.83 12.70 2.08
N ILE A 40 -1.62 13.61 1.13
CA ILE A 40 -0.86 13.32 -0.10
C ILE A 40 0.61 13.05 0.22
N ALA A 41 1.22 13.84 1.11
CA ALA A 41 2.61 13.63 1.53
C ALA A 41 2.79 12.24 2.18
N MET A 42 1.90 11.84 3.09
CA MET A 42 1.92 10.50 3.69
C MET A 42 1.78 9.39 2.64
N PHE A 43 0.90 9.58 1.64
CA PHE A 43 0.76 8.62 0.54
C PHE A 43 2.05 8.45 -0.26
N ILE A 44 2.76 9.54 -0.57
CA ILE A 44 4.04 9.51 -1.29
C ILE A 44 5.10 8.75 -0.49
N VAL A 45 5.23 9.04 0.81
CA VAL A 45 6.19 8.35 1.68
C VAL A 45 5.90 6.85 1.71
N LEU A 46 4.63 6.48 1.90
CA LEU A 46 4.21 5.08 1.90
C LEU A 46 4.52 4.38 0.57
N ALA A 47 4.28 5.06 -0.56
CA ALA A 47 4.59 4.53 -1.88
C ALA A 47 6.09 4.25 -2.07
N ILE A 48 6.96 5.14 -1.58
CA ILE A 48 8.43 4.93 -1.62
C ILE A 48 8.84 3.73 -0.78
N ILE A 49 8.26 3.56 0.41
CA ILE A 49 8.54 2.39 1.27
C ILE A 49 8.15 1.09 0.56
N ILE A 50 6.96 1.05 -0.04
CA ILE A 50 6.49 -0.12 -0.81
C ILE A 50 7.42 -0.40 -1.99
N LEU A 51 7.88 0.64 -2.68
CA LEU A 51 8.81 0.52 -3.80
C LEU A 51 10.17 -0.05 -3.37
N VAL A 52 10.75 0.44 -2.26
CA VAL A 52 12.00 -0.10 -1.70
C VAL A 52 11.82 -1.57 -1.28
N ALA A 53 10.73 -1.90 -0.60
CA ALA A 53 10.43 -3.27 -0.20
C ALA A 53 10.28 -4.20 -1.41
N SER A 54 9.68 -3.70 -2.50
CA SER A 54 9.53 -4.46 -3.74
C SER A 54 10.88 -4.80 -4.39
N PHE A 55 11.85 -3.87 -4.36
CA PHE A 55 13.22 -4.18 -4.80
C PHE A 55 13.89 -5.24 -3.93
N SER A 56 13.65 -5.25 -2.62
CA SER A 56 14.16 -6.30 -1.74
C SER A 56 13.58 -7.67 -2.09
N ILE A 57 12.29 -7.76 -2.43
CA ILE A 57 11.67 -9.00 -2.91
C ILE A 57 12.35 -9.48 -4.20
N VAL A 58 12.60 -8.57 -5.15
CA VAL A 58 13.30 -8.90 -6.40
C VAL A 58 14.69 -9.46 -6.10
N GLY A 59 15.48 -8.79 -5.26
CA GLY A 59 16.81 -9.26 -4.87
C GLY A 59 16.79 -10.65 -4.25
N ASN A 60 15.82 -10.92 -3.36
CA ASN A 60 15.66 -12.22 -2.73
C ASN A 60 15.26 -13.31 -3.73
N LEU A 61 14.30 -13.04 -4.63
CA LEU A 61 13.89 -13.98 -5.66
C LEU A 61 15.03 -14.30 -6.63
N VAL A 62 15.80 -13.29 -7.06
CA VAL A 62 16.99 -13.50 -7.90
C VAL A 62 18.01 -14.38 -7.19
N MET A 63 18.25 -14.16 -5.89
CA MET A 63 19.15 -15.00 -5.08
C MET A 63 18.66 -16.45 -5.03
N ILE A 64 17.36 -16.68 -4.77
CA ILE A 64 16.77 -18.02 -4.76
C ILE A 64 16.92 -18.71 -6.11
N VAL A 65 16.72 -17.99 -7.23
CA VAL A 65 16.91 -18.54 -8.58
C VAL A 65 18.34 -19.02 -8.78
N ILE A 66 19.32 -18.25 -8.30
CA ILE A 66 20.74 -18.59 -8.43
C ILE A 66 21.10 -19.80 -7.56
N GLU A 67 20.64 -19.83 -6.31
CA GLU A 67 20.88 -20.94 -5.37
C GLU A 67 20.22 -22.24 -5.83
N LYS A 68 19.03 -22.14 -6.44
CA LYS A 68 18.22 -23.28 -6.90
C LYS A 68 18.38 -23.58 -8.40
N ALA A 69 19.37 -22.99 -9.06
CA ALA A 69 19.58 -23.13 -10.51
C ALA A 69 19.69 -24.60 -10.96
N ARG A 70 20.33 -25.46 -10.16
CA ARG A 70 20.45 -26.90 -10.44
C ARG A 70 19.10 -27.62 -10.35
N GLU A 71 18.32 -27.37 -9.31
CA GLU A 71 16.99 -27.95 -9.15
C GLU A 71 16.08 -27.54 -10.33
N ILE A 72 16.17 -26.27 -10.77
CA ILE A 72 15.48 -25.75 -11.95
C ILE A 72 15.95 -26.46 -13.24
N ALA A 73 17.24 -26.72 -13.38
CA ALA A 73 17.78 -27.45 -14.52
C ALA A 73 17.27 -28.90 -14.57
N VAL A 74 17.20 -29.59 -13.42
CA VAL A 74 16.68 -30.98 -13.33
C VAL A 74 15.20 -31.05 -13.71
N ILE A 75 14.36 -30.13 -13.23
CA ILE A 75 12.94 -30.14 -13.63
C ILE A 75 12.76 -29.79 -15.11
N LYS A 76 13.61 -28.91 -15.68
CA LYS A 76 13.60 -28.62 -17.12
C LYS A 76 14.02 -29.82 -17.96
N THR A 77 14.99 -30.62 -17.52
CA THR A 77 15.37 -31.87 -18.24
C THR A 77 14.30 -32.96 -18.13
N LEU A 78 13.49 -32.94 -17.07
CA LEU A 78 12.30 -33.79 -16.95
C LEU A 78 11.10 -33.32 -17.80
N GLY A 79 11.23 -32.22 -18.55
CA GLY A 79 10.22 -31.71 -19.49
C GLY A 79 9.44 -30.49 -19.02
N ALA A 80 9.82 -29.85 -17.90
CA ALA A 80 9.18 -28.61 -17.47
C ALA A 80 9.46 -27.47 -18.48
N THR A 81 8.40 -26.77 -18.88
CA THR A 81 8.52 -25.62 -19.79
C THR A 81 8.96 -24.36 -19.05
N ASN A 82 9.52 -23.40 -19.79
CA ASN A 82 9.87 -22.08 -19.22
C ASN A 82 8.67 -21.38 -18.57
N ARG A 83 7.44 -21.59 -19.09
CA ARG A 83 6.20 -21.07 -18.49
C ARG A 83 5.95 -21.64 -17.10
N THR A 84 6.10 -22.95 -16.92
CA THR A 84 5.92 -23.60 -15.61
C THR A 84 6.86 -23.00 -14.57
N VAL A 85 8.10 -22.71 -14.95
CA VAL A 85 9.07 -22.04 -14.06
C VAL A 85 8.63 -20.62 -13.75
N THR A 86 8.23 -19.83 -14.75
CA THR A 86 7.69 -18.48 -14.54
C THR A 86 6.49 -18.46 -13.59
N ASP A 87 5.54 -19.39 -13.76
CA ASP A 87 4.31 -19.46 -12.96
C ASP A 87 4.61 -19.75 -11.48
N ILE A 88 5.60 -20.62 -11.19
CA ILE A 88 6.04 -20.90 -9.82
C ILE A 88 6.59 -19.64 -9.15
N PHE A 89 7.44 -18.88 -9.84
CA PHE A 89 8.04 -17.66 -9.28
C PHE A 89 7.03 -16.52 -9.12
N ILE A 90 6.09 -16.37 -10.07
CA ILE A 90 4.96 -15.44 -9.94
C ILE A 90 4.10 -15.82 -8.73
N GLY A 91 3.78 -17.11 -8.57
CA GLY A 91 3.03 -17.62 -7.44
C GLY A 91 3.73 -17.36 -6.10
N GLN A 92 5.04 -17.54 -6.03
CA GLN A 92 5.82 -17.22 -4.83
C GLN A 92 5.75 -15.73 -4.48
N GLY A 93 5.93 -14.83 -5.46
CA GLY A 93 5.81 -13.39 -5.21
C GLY A 93 4.40 -12.98 -4.79
N PHE A 94 3.37 -13.62 -5.33
CA PHE A 94 1.98 -13.42 -4.88
C PHE A 94 1.79 -13.84 -3.42
N VAL A 95 2.31 -15.00 -3.01
CA VAL A 95 2.23 -15.49 -1.62
C VAL A 95 2.98 -14.54 -0.67
N ILE A 96 4.16 -14.08 -1.05
CA ILE A 96 4.93 -13.10 -0.25
C ILE A 96 4.16 -11.77 -0.14
N GLY A 97 3.60 -11.28 -1.25
CA GLY A 97 2.80 -10.06 -1.26
C GLY A 97 1.54 -10.17 -0.40
N LEU A 98 0.82 -11.29 -0.51
CA LEU A 98 -0.40 -11.54 0.26
C LEU A 98 -0.13 -11.68 1.76
N THR A 99 0.91 -12.45 2.14
CA THR A 99 1.29 -12.61 3.56
C THR A 99 1.78 -11.28 4.13
N GLY A 100 2.57 -10.51 3.39
CA GLY A 100 2.98 -9.16 3.79
C GLY A 100 1.81 -8.21 3.99
N MET A 101 0.85 -8.20 3.05
CA MET A 101 -0.36 -7.38 3.13
C MET A 101 -1.24 -7.75 4.33
N LEU A 102 -1.52 -9.04 4.53
CA LEU A 102 -2.33 -9.51 5.67
C LEU A 102 -1.67 -9.18 7.02
N THR A 103 -0.37 -9.43 7.13
CA THR A 103 0.37 -9.18 8.38
C THR A 103 0.45 -7.68 8.65
N GLY A 104 0.73 -6.87 7.62
CA GLY A 104 0.80 -5.42 7.71
C GLY A 104 -0.53 -4.77 8.10
N VAL A 105 -1.64 -5.18 7.47
CA VAL A 105 -2.98 -4.69 7.81
C VAL A 105 -3.37 -5.10 9.24
N SER A 106 -3.09 -6.33 9.62
CA SER A 106 -3.39 -6.83 10.97
C SER A 106 -2.62 -6.06 12.04
N LEU A 107 -1.32 -5.83 11.84
CA LEU A 107 -0.48 -5.05 12.75
C LEU A 107 -0.91 -3.57 12.79
N GLY A 108 -1.24 -2.98 11.65
CA GLY A 108 -1.72 -1.60 11.57
C GLY A 108 -3.05 -1.39 12.29
N LEU A 109 -3.99 -2.33 12.12
CA LEU A 109 -5.28 -2.31 12.82
C LEU A 109 -5.10 -2.51 14.32
N TYR A 110 -4.26 -3.48 14.72
CA TYR A 110 -3.92 -3.70 16.12
C TYR A 110 -3.31 -2.44 16.76
N HIS A 111 -2.33 -1.82 16.10
CA HIS A 111 -1.69 -0.61 16.61
C HIS A 111 -2.69 0.55 16.72
N THR A 112 -3.61 0.67 15.76
CA THR A 112 -4.66 1.69 15.82
C THR A 112 -5.58 1.47 17.02
N LEU A 113 -6.02 0.24 17.26
CA LEU A 113 -6.88 -0.11 18.41
C LEU A 113 -6.20 0.20 19.74
N VAL A 114 -4.90 -0.09 19.88
CA VAL A 114 -4.13 0.24 21.10
C VAL A 114 -3.93 1.75 21.26
N THR A 115 -3.72 2.47 20.17
CA THR A 115 -3.50 3.93 20.18
C THR A 115 -4.80 4.69 20.50
N LEU A 116 -5.96 4.11 20.17
CA LEU A 116 -7.28 4.63 20.53
C LEU A 116 -7.53 4.70 22.04
N GLU A 117 -6.82 3.90 22.86
CA GLU A 117 -6.89 3.98 24.33
C GLU A 117 -6.06 5.12 24.94
N GLY A 118 -5.37 5.91 24.12
CA GLY A 118 -4.83 7.22 24.51
C GLY A 118 -3.31 7.32 24.47
N PHE A 119 -2.79 8.05 23.48
CA PHE A 119 -1.51 8.73 23.66
C PHE A 119 -1.76 9.94 24.58
N PRO A 120 -1.13 10.03 25.77
CA PRO A 120 -1.16 11.24 26.56
C PRO A 120 -0.36 12.32 25.80
N LEU A 121 -1.04 13.15 25.05
CA LEU A 121 -0.45 14.35 24.47
C LEU A 121 -0.26 15.35 25.61
N ASP A 122 0.96 15.86 25.77
CA ASP A 122 1.25 16.91 26.77
C ASP A 122 0.36 18.14 26.45
N PRO A 123 -0.56 18.53 27.34
CA PRO A 123 -1.53 19.60 27.09
C PRO A 123 -0.89 20.95 26.78
N ASN A 124 0.41 21.10 27.09
CA ASN A 124 1.16 22.34 26.86
C ASN A 124 1.55 22.57 25.39
N VAL A 125 1.48 21.55 24.53
CA VAL A 125 1.89 21.65 23.10
C VAL A 125 0.71 21.49 22.13
N TYR A 126 -0.31 20.71 22.49
CA TYR A 126 -1.48 20.45 21.64
C TYR A 126 -2.78 20.83 22.35
N TYR A 127 -3.49 21.84 21.83
CA TYR A 127 -4.80 22.35 22.32
C TYR A 127 -5.99 21.40 22.03
N ILE A 128 -5.74 20.08 21.96
CA ILE A 128 -6.76 19.07 21.63
C ILE A 128 -6.53 17.85 22.55
N ASP A 129 -7.54 17.50 23.36
CA ASP A 129 -7.44 16.45 24.38
C ASP A 129 -7.20 15.04 23.82
N GLN A 130 -7.64 14.77 22.58
CA GLN A 130 -7.46 13.50 21.89
C GLN A 130 -7.44 13.72 20.37
N LEU A 131 -6.53 13.07 19.65
CA LEU A 131 -6.55 13.03 18.18
C LEU A 131 -7.52 11.90 17.77
N PRO A 132 -8.72 12.18 17.23
CA PRO A 132 -9.64 11.13 16.82
C PRO A 132 -9.07 10.39 15.61
N ILE A 133 -8.60 9.16 15.83
CA ILE A 133 -8.11 8.29 14.75
C ILE A 133 -9.32 7.75 14.00
N ASN A 134 -9.64 8.38 12.88
CA ASN A 134 -10.74 7.93 12.03
C ASN A 134 -10.19 7.01 10.93
N LEU A 135 -10.29 5.70 11.15
CA LEU A 135 -9.94 4.70 10.15
C LEU A 135 -11.01 4.69 9.05
N GLU A 136 -10.63 5.11 7.85
CA GLU A 136 -11.48 5.00 6.67
C GLU A 136 -11.22 3.64 5.98
N PRO A 137 -12.16 2.68 6.02
CA PRO A 137 -11.93 1.33 5.50
C PRO A 137 -11.54 1.32 4.02
N LEU A 138 -12.08 2.26 3.23
CA LEU A 138 -11.73 2.43 1.82
C LEU A 138 -10.25 2.73 1.63
N SER A 139 -9.65 3.56 2.49
CA SER A 139 -8.23 3.88 2.42
C SER A 139 -7.36 2.64 2.65
N VAL A 140 -7.75 1.78 3.59
CA VAL A 140 -7.06 0.51 3.87
C VAL A 140 -7.15 -0.44 2.67
N VAL A 141 -8.33 -0.53 2.04
CA VAL A 141 -8.53 -1.35 0.83
C VAL A 141 -7.69 -0.84 -0.34
N TYR A 142 -7.67 0.47 -0.60
CA TYR A 142 -6.85 1.04 -1.67
C TYR A 142 -5.36 0.78 -1.48
N VAL A 143 -4.85 0.96 -0.26
CA VAL A 143 -3.44 0.68 0.06
C VAL A 143 -3.12 -0.81 -0.07
N GLY A 144 -4.02 -1.69 0.41
CA GLY A 144 -3.87 -3.13 0.28
C GLY A 144 -3.89 -3.63 -1.18
N LEU A 145 -4.75 -3.05 -2.02
CA LEU A 145 -4.75 -3.35 -3.46
C LEU A 145 -3.49 -2.83 -4.14
N ALA A 146 -3.09 -1.59 -3.83
CA ALA A 146 -1.87 -1.00 -4.39
C ALA A 146 -0.63 -1.80 -4.03
N SER A 147 -0.50 -2.28 -2.79
CA SER A 147 0.65 -3.09 -2.36
C SER A 147 0.74 -4.42 -3.10
N ILE A 148 -0.38 -5.14 -3.26
CA ILE A 148 -0.44 -6.39 -4.03
C ILE A 148 -0.08 -6.15 -5.49
N VAL A 149 -0.60 -5.09 -6.11
CA VAL A 149 -0.31 -4.76 -7.51
C VAL A 149 1.18 -4.46 -7.68
N ILE A 150 1.76 -3.63 -6.82
CA ILE A 150 3.16 -3.24 -6.91
C ILE A 150 4.08 -4.45 -6.67
N SER A 151 3.80 -5.28 -5.66
CA SER A 151 4.61 -6.49 -5.38
C SER A 151 4.51 -7.51 -6.51
N SER A 152 3.33 -7.67 -7.10
CA SER A 152 3.11 -8.57 -8.23
C SER A 152 3.87 -8.09 -9.47
N LEU A 153 3.80 -6.80 -9.80
CA LEU A 153 4.54 -6.19 -10.91
C LEU A 153 6.06 -6.32 -10.70
N ALA A 154 6.55 -6.11 -9.49
CA ALA A 154 7.97 -6.26 -9.18
C ALA A 154 8.46 -7.71 -9.39
N THR A 155 7.62 -8.70 -9.11
CA THR A 155 7.94 -10.14 -9.27
C THR A 155 8.04 -10.57 -10.74
N MET A 156 7.44 -9.82 -11.68
CA MET A 156 7.46 -10.20 -13.10
C MET A 156 8.88 -10.19 -13.69
N TYR A 157 9.74 -9.26 -13.25
CA TYR A 157 11.13 -9.16 -13.72
C TYR A 157 11.99 -10.39 -13.38
N PRO A 158 12.10 -10.84 -12.10
CA PRO A 158 12.88 -12.03 -11.75
C PRO A 158 12.26 -13.32 -12.30
N ALA A 159 10.93 -13.40 -12.46
CA ALA A 159 10.27 -14.58 -13.04
C ALA A 159 10.69 -14.81 -14.51
N GLY A 160 10.89 -13.72 -15.28
CA GLY A 160 11.47 -13.79 -16.61
C GLY A 160 12.93 -14.24 -16.61
N LEU A 161 13.73 -13.72 -15.67
CA LEU A 161 15.13 -14.10 -15.50
C LEU A 161 15.28 -15.60 -15.19
N ALA A 162 14.48 -16.14 -14.26
CA ALA A 162 14.46 -17.56 -13.92
C ALA A 162 14.12 -18.45 -15.12
N ALA A 163 13.16 -18.02 -15.94
CA ALA A 163 12.73 -18.75 -17.13
C ALA A 163 13.82 -18.83 -18.20
N SER A 164 14.64 -17.79 -18.34
CA SER A 164 15.75 -17.74 -19.31
C SER A 164 16.98 -18.57 -18.94
N GLN A 165 17.09 -19.07 -17.71
CA GLN A 165 18.23 -19.90 -17.29
C GLN A 165 18.32 -21.17 -18.13
N ARG A 166 19.47 -21.36 -18.80
CA ARG A 166 19.73 -22.51 -19.66
C ARG A 166 20.15 -23.72 -18.81
N PRO A 167 19.61 -24.94 -19.08
CA PRO A 167 19.92 -26.14 -18.29
C PRO A 167 21.42 -26.46 -18.22
N VAL A 168 22.15 -26.18 -19.30
CA VAL A 168 23.60 -26.45 -19.41
C VAL A 168 24.42 -25.57 -18.46
N GLU A 169 24.03 -24.31 -18.26
CA GLU A 169 24.73 -23.40 -17.34
C GLU A 169 24.48 -23.75 -15.87
N GLY A 170 23.29 -24.31 -15.55
CA GLY A 170 22.97 -24.79 -14.20
C GLY A 170 23.71 -26.07 -13.80
N LEU A 171 24.08 -26.91 -14.78
CA LEU A 171 24.85 -28.14 -14.56
C LEU A 171 26.37 -27.93 -14.65
N ALA A 172 26.83 -26.88 -15.34
CA ALA A 172 28.24 -26.57 -15.52
C ALA A 172 28.84 -25.66 -14.43
N ARG A 173 28.04 -25.17 -13.48
CA ARG A 173 28.54 -24.50 -12.26
C ARG A 173 29.02 -25.56 -11.26
N GLU A 174 30.16 -26.18 -11.57
CA GLU A 174 31.07 -26.87 -10.65
C GLU A 174 32.50 -26.79 -11.19
#